data_AF-Q7JW66-F1
#
_entry.id   AF-Q7JW66-F1
#
_cell.length_a   1.000
_cell.length_b   1.000
_cell.length_c   1.000
_cell.angle_alpha   90.00
_cell.angle_beta   90.00
_cell.angle_gamma   90.00
#
_symmetry.space_group_name_H-M   'P 1'
#
loop_
_entity.id
_entity.type
_entity.pdbx_description
1 polymer ?
#
loop_
_entity_poly.entity_id
_entity_poly.type
_entity_poly.pdbx_seq_one_letter_code
_entity_poly.pdbx_strand_id
1 'polypeptide(L)'
;MSREVLSPPVQKMSQNRRYRVNVVHDDFGGDKWNGQNQRNKLEYKAYEEPDLYGDDDDDEDDAVVKCIKESANGDFSLSIHVSKSFYGGLIGMKGSTKRRIEEETRTEIFVPRPNDRSNEVTIKAKQRSQVCAALRQIHHLVASLRKKMKPTHFLAVALNSGEVKERFMELKKCILEAELPGIDKELFTPECCIHLTLGVYVLLDDIERQEALKNLESCRRLLDGLKIPFQIKVKGLEIMNDDPSSTRILYARIESPDLQKFADQCLAHFQTTALCATDNIERESIKLHMTVMNNRYRNKANKSGNSFDAREILKRFGDFDFGVAQCQAVHLCVLNSRSEDEFYKISGSLEF
;
A
#
# COMPACT_ATOMS: atom_id res chain seq x y z
N MET A 1 -36.65 30.86 -3.15
CA MET A 1 -35.84 29.90 -2.36
C MET A 1 -36.49 29.78 -0.99
N SER A 2 -36.98 28.60 -0.62
CA SER A 2 -37.76 28.42 0.62
C SER A 2 -36.88 28.66 1.85
N ARG A 3 -37.44 29.30 2.88
CA ARG A 3 -36.72 29.63 4.13
C ARG A 3 -36.10 28.40 4.81
N GLU A 4 -36.61 27.21 4.53
CA GLU A 4 -36.18 25.94 5.14
C GLU A 4 -34.77 25.51 4.74
N VAL A 5 -34.27 25.91 3.57
CA VAL A 5 -32.87 25.63 3.19
C VAL A 5 -31.88 26.44 4.02
N LEU A 6 -32.25 27.68 4.38
CA LEU A 6 -31.39 28.60 5.13
C LEU A 6 -31.42 28.34 6.64
N SER A 7 -32.55 27.87 7.19
CA SER A 7 -32.68 27.53 8.61
C SER A 7 -33.36 26.16 8.81
N PRO A 8 -32.69 25.05 8.49
CA PRO A 8 -33.28 23.73 8.64
C PRO A 8 -33.48 23.34 10.11
N PRO A 9 -34.45 22.47 10.38
CA PRO A 9 -34.76 22.01 11.73
C PRO A 9 -33.57 21.33 12.39
N VAL A 10 -33.43 21.55 13.70
CA VAL A 10 -32.28 21.09 14.49
C VAL A 10 -32.76 20.13 15.57
N GLN A 11 -32.22 18.90 15.59
CA GLN A 11 -32.55 17.89 16.59
C GLN A 11 -31.54 17.93 17.75
N LYS A 12 -32.04 17.97 18.99
CA LYS A 12 -31.23 17.83 20.21
C LYS A 12 -31.11 16.36 20.56
N MET A 13 -29.88 15.85 20.64
CA MET A 13 -29.64 14.43 21.00
C MET A 13 -29.03 14.24 22.39
N SER A 14 -28.36 15.25 22.97
CA SER A 14 -27.86 15.23 24.36
C SER A 14 -27.44 16.64 24.79
N GLN A 15 -27.17 16.86 26.09
CA GLN A 15 -26.79 18.17 26.61
C GLN A 15 -25.59 18.71 25.81
N ASN A 16 -25.83 19.80 25.08
CA ASN A 16 -24.92 20.50 24.15
C ASN A 16 -24.62 19.90 22.77
N ARG A 17 -25.29 18.83 22.31
CA ARG A 17 -25.21 18.40 20.90
C ARG A 17 -26.51 18.65 20.14
N ARG A 18 -26.38 19.45 19.06
CA ARG A 18 -27.45 19.86 18.15
C ARG A 18 -27.06 19.43 16.73
N TYR A 19 -27.89 18.62 16.09
CA TYR A 19 -27.68 18.16 14.72
C TYR A 19 -28.64 18.84 13.76
N ARG A 20 -28.11 19.27 12.60
CA ARG A 20 -28.88 19.85 11.50
C ARG A 20 -29.55 18.70 10.74
N VAL A 21 -30.89 18.68 10.70
CA VAL A 21 -31.65 17.68 9.95
C VAL A 21 -31.77 18.16 8.51
N ASN A 22 -31.26 17.38 7.56
CA ASN A 22 -31.42 17.69 6.14
C ASN A 22 -32.83 17.26 5.71
N VAL A 23 -33.65 18.24 5.33
CA VAL A 23 -34.96 17.99 4.72
C VAL A 23 -34.72 17.50 3.30
N VAL A 24 -35.17 16.29 2.99
CA VAL A 24 -35.08 15.74 1.63
C VAL A 24 -36.26 16.25 0.83
N HIS A 25 -35.99 16.84 -0.34
CA HIS A 25 -37.00 17.41 -1.22
C HIS A 25 -37.94 16.32 -1.75
N ASP A 26 -39.22 16.66 -1.97
CA ASP A 26 -40.27 15.71 -2.31
C ASP A 26 -39.98 14.92 -3.60
N ASP A 27 -39.28 15.55 -4.55
CA ASP A 27 -38.80 14.91 -5.80
C ASP A 27 -37.93 13.67 -5.58
N PHE A 28 -37.31 13.53 -4.40
CA PHE A 28 -36.48 12.39 -4.02
C PHE A 28 -37.19 11.45 -3.04
N GLY A 29 -38.53 11.47 -3.01
CA GLY A 29 -39.33 10.64 -2.11
C GLY A 29 -39.40 11.19 -0.68
N GLY A 30 -39.32 12.51 -0.54
CA GLY A 30 -39.26 13.25 0.73
C GLY A 30 -40.35 12.86 1.73
N ASP A 31 -41.59 12.62 1.29
CA ASP A 31 -42.70 12.23 2.19
C ASP A 31 -42.40 10.99 3.04
N LYS A 32 -41.69 10.00 2.50
CA LYS A 32 -41.32 8.79 3.26
C LYS A 32 -40.31 9.09 4.37
N TRP A 33 -39.42 10.06 4.14
CA TRP A 33 -38.32 10.38 5.04
C TRP A 33 -38.69 11.49 6.03
N ASN A 34 -39.50 12.47 5.60
CA ASN A 34 -39.93 13.60 6.40
C ASN A 34 -41.13 13.25 7.30
N GLY A 35 -41.99 12.30 6.87
CA GLY A 35 -43.20 11.90 7.59
C GLY A 35 -42.95 11.14 8.91
N GLN A 36 -41.80 10.51 9.09
CA GLN A 36 -41.51 9.71 10.29
C GLN A 36 -41.20 10.53 11.55
N ASN A 37 -41.12 11.86 11.46
CA ASN A 37 -40.90 12.72 12.63
C ASN A 37 -42.18 13.11 13.38
N GLN A 38 -43.37 12.74 12.89
CA GLN A 38 -44.60 12.90 13.66
C GLN A 38 -45.07 11.55 14.21
N ARG A 39 -44.90 11.39 15.52
CA ARG A 39 -45.35 10.26 16.35
C ARG A 39 -44.56 8.97 16.15
N ASN A 40 -43.56 8.76 16.99
CA ASN A 40 -43.65 7.80 18.08
C ASN A 40 -42.39 7.89 18.94
N LYS A 41 -42.57 8.20 20.23
CA LYS A 41 -41.56 7.98 21.28
C LYS A 41 -41.37 6.47 21.43
N LEU A 42 -40.62 5.87 20.51
CA LEU A 42 -40.08 4.53 20.70
C LEU A 42 -38.74 4.71 21.41
N GLU A 43 -38.60 3.99 22.52
CA GLU A 43 -37.44 4.01 23.41
C GLU A 43 -36.15 3.94 22.61
N TYR A 44 -35.26 4.91 22.85
CA TYR A 44 -33.93 4.96 22.25
C TYR A 44 -33.15 3.72 22.67
N LYS A 45 -33.20 2.64 21.88
CA LYS A 45 -32.10 1.67 21.86
C LYS A 45 -30.88 2.45 21.36
N ALA A 46 -29.96 2.73 22.29
CA ALA A 46 -28.67 3.28 21.96
C ALA A 46 -28.04 2.39 20.88
N TYR A 47 -27.41 3.02 19.89
CA TYR A 47 -26.67 2.31 18.85
C TYR A 47 -25.61 1.43 19.52
N GLU A 48 -25.81 0.12 19.48
CA GLU A 48 -24.80 -0.88 19.81
C GLU A 48 -23.99 -1.11 18.55
N GLU A 49 -22.73 -0.67 18.57
CA GLU A 49 -21.78 -0.96 17.50
C GLU A 49 -21.64 -2.49 17.45
N PRO A 50 -21.91 -3.14 16.30
CA PRO A 50 -21.78 -4.58 16.19
C PRO A 50 -20.36 -5.00 16.58
N ASP A 51 -20.24 -6.03 17.42
CA ASP A 51 -18.94 -6.65 17.70
C ASP A 51 -18.45 -7.31 16.41
N LEU A 52 -17.64 -6.56 15.65
CA LEU A 52 -16.98 -7.04 14.43
C LEU A 52 -15.88 -8.07 14.73
N TYR A 53 -15.66 -8.43 16.00
CA TYR A 53 -14.63 -9.36 16.45
C TYR A 53 -15.22 -10.65 17.06
N GLY A 54 -16.54 -10.84 16.97
CA GLY A 54 -17.25 -12.01 17.47
C GLY A 54 -17.14 -13.24 16.55
N ASP A 55 -16.66 -14.34 17.14
CA ASP A 55 -16.84 -15.74 16.74
C ASP A 55 -16.34 -16.21 15.35
N ASP A 56 -15.15 -15.77 14.92
CA ASP A 56 -14.32 -16.61 14.05
C ASP A 56 -13.42 -17.47 14.96
N ASP A 57 -13.91 -18.65 15.33
CA ASP A 57 -13.29 -19.63 16.26
C ASP A 57 -12.10 -20.41 15.67
N ASP A 58 -11.55 -20.01 14.52
CA ASP A 58 -10.54 -20.79 13.77
C ASP A 58 -9.10 -20.22 13.85
N ASP A 59 -8.78 -19.39 14.86
CA ASP A 59 -7.46 -18.71 14.98
C ASP A 59 -6.41 -19.43 15.85
N GLU A 60 -6.67 -20.66 16.34
CA GLU A 60 -5.63 -21.43 17.08
C GLU A 60 -4.40 -21.76 16.22
N ASP A 61 -4.50 -21.62 14.90
CA ASP A 61 -3.41 -21.87 13.95
C ASP A 61 -2.44 -20.71 13.73
N ASP A 62 -2.70 -19.50 14.27
CA ASP A 62 -1.72 -18.41 14.20
C ASP A 62 -0.47 -18.81 14.99
N ALA A 63 0.68 -18.88 14.32
CA ALA A 63 1.97 -19.22 14.92
C ALA A 63 2.32 -18.31 16.12
N VAL A 64 1.79 -17.08 16.14
CA VAL A 64 1.97 -16.12 17.23
C VAL A 64 1.19 -16.55 18.49
N VAL A 65 0.01 -17.15 18.35
CA VAL A 65 -0.79 -17.68 19.47
C VAL A 65 -0.04 -18.81 20.19
N LYS A 66 0.79 -19.58 19.47
CA LYS A 66 1.67 -20.60 20.07
C LYS A 66 2.78 -20.01 20.95
N CYS A 67 3.09 -18.72 20.81
CA CYS A 67 4.10 -18.02 21.62
C CYS A 67 3.55 -17.40 22.92
N ILE A 68 2.27 -17.57 23.24
CA ILE A 68 1.69 -17.11 24.51
C ILE A 68 2.35 -17.88 25.68
N LYS A 69 2.91 -17.14 26.62
CA LYS A 69 3.57 -17.69 27.82
C LYS A 69 2.62 -17.63 29.01
N GLU A 70 2.59 -18.70 29.79
CA GLU A 70 1.91 -18.74 31.08
C GLU A 70 2.90 -18.37 32.19
N SER A 71 2.52 -17.41 33.02
CA SER A 71 3.29 -16.95 34.16
C SER A 71 2.99 -17.83 35.38
N ALA A 72 3.90 -17.87 36.36
CA ALA A 72 3.74 -18.72 37.55
C ALA A 72 2.49 -18.43 38.40
N ASN A 73 1.88 -17.26 38.23
CA ASN A 73 0.63 -16.85 38.88
C ASN A 73 -0.64 -17.26 38.10
N GLY A 74 -0.51 -17.94 36.96
CA GLY A 74 -1.60 -18.34 36.07
C GLY A 74 -2.02 -17.29 35.04
N ASP A 75 -1.33 -16.14 34.97
CA ASP A 75 -1.61 -15.13 33.95
C ASP A 75 -0.92 -15.47 32.62
N PHE A 76 -1.57 -15.11 31.52
CA PHE A 76 -1.05 -15.29 30.16
C PHE A 76 -0.45 -13.98 29.65
N SER A 77 0.70 -14.07 28.99
CA SER A 77 1.41 -12.93 28.41
C SER A 77 1.89 -13.25 27.00
N LEU A 78 1.76 -12.29 26.10
CA LEU A 78 2.26 -12.35 24.72
C LEU A 78 2.98 -11.06 24.38
N SER A 79 4.18 -11.15 23.83
CA SER A 79 4.90 -10.00 23.24
C SER A 79 4.89 -10.15 21.73
N ILE A 80 4.45 -9.10 21.03
CA ILE A 80 4.41 -9.05 19.57
C ILE A 80 5.20 -7.86 19.06
N HIS A 81 5.88 -8.03 17.92
CA HIS A 81 6.53 -6.91 17.23
C HIS A 81 5.48 -5.98 16.61
N VAL A 82 5.55 -4.70 16.95
CA VAL A 82 4.77 -3.65 16.28
C VAL A 82 5.70 -2.50 15.98
N SER A 83 5.77 -2.10 14.70
CA SER A 83 6.59 -0.96 14.32
C SER A 83 6.21 0.29 15.10
N LYS A 84 7.22 1.03 15.58
CA LYS A 84 7.03 2.25 16.40
C LYS A 84 6.14 3.30 15.72
N SER A 85 6.14 3.32 14.39
CA SER A 85 5.27 4.17 13.57
C SER A 85 3.79 3.99 13.88
N PHE A 86 3.37 2.82 14.38
CA PHE A 86 1.98 2.52 14.73
C PHE A 86 1.63 2.79 16.19
N TYR A 87 2.61 3.09 17.07
CA TYR A 87 2.33 3.30 18.50
C TYR A 87 1.36 4.46 18.74
N GLY A 88 1.50 5.55 17.98
CA GLY A 88 0.57 6.68 18.08
C GLY A 88 -0.88 6.28 17.74
N GLY A 89 -1.08 5.42 16.75
CA GLY A 89 -2.40 4.91 16.36
C GLY A 89 -2.95 3.87 17.33
N LEU A 90 -2.09 2.98 17.84
CA LEU A 90 -2.44 1.96 18.83
C LEU A 90 -2.83 2.57 20.17
N ILE A 91 -2.08 3.56 20.65
CA ILE A 91 -2.40 4.31 21.87
C ILE A 91 -3.67 5.14 21.64
N GLY A 92 -3.74 5.85 20.50
CA GLY A 92 -4.83 6.76 20.19
C GLY A 92 -4.77 8.07 20.98
N MET A 93 -5.71 8.97 20.71
CA MET A 93 -5.77 10.27 21.37
C MET A 93 -5.96 10.09 22.88
N LYS A 94 -5.00 10.56 23.69
CA LYS A 94 -4.99 10.40 25.15
C LYS A 94 -5.12 8.93 25.62
N GLY A 95 -4.66 7.97 24.82
CA GLY A 95 -4.76 6.55 25.16
C GLY A 95 -6.14 5.93 24.95
N SER A 96 -7.05 6.60 24.23
CA SER A 96 -8.42 6.14 24.04
C SER A 96 -8.51 4.78 23.37
N THR A 97 -7.71 4.54 22.32
CA THR A 97 -7.77 3.31 21.54
C THR A 97 -7.24 2.14 22.35
N LYS A 98 -6.07 2.30 22.98
CA LYS A 98 -5.51 1.30 23.89
C LYS A 98 -6.49 0.93 25.00
N ARG A 99 -7.05 1.94 25.68
CA ARG A 99 -8.00 1.71 26.78
C ARG A 99 -9.25 0.98 26.33
N ARG A 100 -9.80 1.34 25.16
CA ARG A 100 -10.94 0.65 24.57
C ARG A 100 -10.66 -0.83 24.36
N ILE A 101 -9.51 -1.19 23.76
CA ILE A 101 -9.12 -2.58 23.56
C ILE A 101 -8.95 -3.29 24.91
N GLU A 102 -8.27 -2.66 25.88
CA GLU A 102 -8.10 -3.21 27.24
C GLU A 102 -9.43 -3.49 27.94
N GLU A 103 -10.41 -2.57 27.82
CA GLU A 103 -11.75 -2.70 28.42
C GLU A 103 -12.58 -3.81 27.74
N GLU A 104 -12.62 -3.83 26.41
CA GLU A 104 -13.38 -4.83 25.63
C GLU A 104 -12.83 -6.25 25.82
N THR A 105 -11.50 -6.39 25.84
CA THR A 105 -10.83 -7.71 25.90
C THR A 105 -10.41 -8.12 27.31
N ARG A 106 -10.58 -7.24 28.30
CA ARG A 106 -10.15 -7.42 29.70
C ARG A 106 -8.66 -7.77 29.81
N THR A 107 -7.84 -7.02 29.07
CA THR A 107 -6.39 -7.19 29.00
C THR A 107 -5.64 -5.95 29.49
N GLU A 108 -4.36 -6.12 29.78
CA GLU A 108 -3.41 -5.03 29.97
C GLU A 108 -2.43 -5.01 28.80
N ILE A 109 -2.36 -3.87 28.11
CA ILE A 109 -1.48 -3.66 26.95
C ILE A 109 -0.34 -2.74 27.37
N PHE A 110 0.90 -3.18 27.16
CA PHE A 110 2.10 -2.40 27.42
C PHE A 110 2.75 -2.03 26.10
N VAL A 111 2.70 -0.75 25.76
CA VAL A 111 3.39 -0.19 24.59
C VAL A 111 4.71 0.42 25.06
N PRO A 112 5.86 0.02 24.50
CA PRO A 112 7.15 0.59 24.85
C PRO A 112 7.21 2.10 24.64
N ARG A 113 8.10 2.77 25.37
CA ARG A 113 8.35 4.20 25.14
C ARG A 113 9.03 4.37 23.77
N PRO A 114 8.82 5.48 23.05
CA PRO A 114 9.44 5.70 21.73
C PRO A 114 10.96 5.55 21.71
N ASN A 115 11.62 5.93 22.81
CA ASN A 115 13.08 5.87 22.98
C ASN A 115 13.58 4.52 23.50
N ASP A 116 12.68 3.58 23.81
CA ASP A 116 13.07 2.22 24.18
C ASP A 116 13.72 1.52 22.99
N ARG A 117 14.64 0.58 23.26
CA ARG A 117 15.22 -0.27 22.21
C ARG A 117 14.25 -1.35 21.76
N SER A 118 13.33 -1.77 22.64
CA SER A 118 12.33 -2.78 22.31
C SER A 118 11.23 -2.21 21.40
N ASN A 119 10.81 -3.02 20.42
CA ASN A 119 9.64 -2.76 19.58
C ASN A 119 8.45 -3.67 19.95
N GLU A 120 8.54 -4.38 21.08
CA GLU A 120 7.55 -5.38 21.46
C GLU A 120 6.39 -4.76 22.27
N VAL A 121 5.18 -4.89 21.75
CA VAL A 121 3.95 -4.61 22.50
C VAL A 121 3.59 -5.87 23.28
N THR A 122 3.44 -5.75 24.61
CA THR A 122 3.08 -6.88 25.47
C THR A 122 1.62 -6.82 25.86
N ILE A 123 0.90 -7.92 25.68
CA ILE A 123 -0.48 -8.14 26.10
C ILE A 123 -0.45 -9.08 27.30
N LYS A 124 -1.15 -8.75 28.38
CA LYS A 124 -1.33 -9.63 29.55
C LYS A 124 -2.81 -9.80 29.88
N ALA A 125 -3.21 -11.01 30.25
CA ALA A 125 -4.58 -11.31 30.65
C ALA A 125 -4.65 -12.54 31.57
N LYS A 126 -5.79 -12.73 32.24
CA LYS A 126 -6.02 -13.91 33.10
C LYS A 126 -6.37 -15.17 32.31
N GLN A 127 -6.86 -15.00 31.08
CA GLN A 127 -7.25 -16.12 30.22
C GLN A 127 -6.55 -16.00 28.87
N ARG A 128 -6.17 -17.14 28.31
CA ARG A 128 -5.56 -17.22 26.97
C ARG A 128 -6.44 -16.61 25.88
N SER A 129 -7.75 -16.86 25.92
CA SER A 129 -8.73 -16.32 24.97
C SER A 129 -8.77 -14.79 24.96
N GLN A 130 -8.59 -14.14 26.11
CA GLN A 130 -8.52 -12.67 26.23
C GLN A 130 -7.29 -12.11 25.52
N VAL A 131 -6.13 -12.77 25.66
CA VAL A 131 -4.91 -12.40 24.93
C VAL A 131 -5.13 -12.53 23.42
N CYS A 132 -5.74 -13.62 22.95
CA CYS A 132 -6.06 -13.81 21.54
C CYS A 132 -7.03 -12.74 21.02
N ALA A 133 -8.08 -12.39 21.77
CA ALA A 133 -9.01 -11.33 21.40
C ALA A 133 -8.30 -9.96 21.26
N ALA A 134 -7.44 -9.60 22.21
CA ALA A 134 -6.64 -8.37 22.14
C ALA A 134 -5.67 -8.39 20.96
N LEU A 135 -5.01 -9.53 20.71
CA LEU A 135 -4.13 -9.72 19.56
C LEU A 135 -4.85 -9.45 18.24
N ARG A 136 -6.05 -10.04 18.06
CA ARG A 136 -6.88 -9.83 16.87
C ARG A 136 -7.25 -8.36 16.66
N GLN A 137 -7.70 -7.68 17.73
CA GLN A 137 -8.01 -6.25 17.64
C GLN A 137 -6.78 -5.39 17.29
N ILE A 138 -5.60 -5.73 17.84
CA ILE A 138 -4.35 -5.03 17.52
C ILE A 138 -3.94 -5.29 16.06
N HIS A 139 -3.99 -6.54 15.60
CA HIS A 139 -3.69 -6.90 14.21
C HIS A 139 -4.60 -6.15 13.22
N HIS A 140 -5.91 -6.12 13.48
CA HIS A 140 -6.86 -5.39 12.65
C HIS A 140 -6.58 -3.88 12.61
N LEU A 141 -6.27 -3.28 13.77
CA LEU A 141 -5.92 -1.88 13.86
C LEU A 141 -4.61 -1.57 13.11
N VAL A 142 -3.58 -2.38 13.30
CA VAL A 142 -2.28 -2.21 12.62
C VAL A 142 -2.45 -2.37 11.12
N ALA A 143 -3.22 -3.34 10.63
CA ALA A 143 -3.53 -3.50 9.22
C ALA A 143 -4.21 -2.24 8.65
N SER A 144 -5.20 -1.70 9.37
CA SER A 144 -5.89 -0.46 8.98
C SER A 144 -4.98 0.78 8.98
N LEU A 145 -4.02 0.86 9.91
CA LEU A 145 -3.02 1.92 9.93
C LEU A 145 -2.00 1.76 8.80
N ARG A 146 -1.55 0.53 8.52
CA ARG A 146 -0.61 0.23 7.44
C ARG A 146 -1.17 0.56 6.07
N LYS A 147 -2.47 0.32 5.83
CA LYS A 147 -3.16 0.71 4.60
C LYS A 147 -3.11 2.22 4.28
N LYS A 148 -2.79 3.05 5.28
CA LYS A 148 -2.66 4.52 5.12
C LYS A 148 -1.20 4.96 4.93
N MET A 149 -0.25 4.04 5.08
CA MET A 149 1.17 4.32 4.92
C MET A 149 1.53 4.37 3.43
N LYS A 150 2.48 5.24 3.10
CA LYS A 150 3.06 5.26 1.77
C LYS A 150 4.03 4.08 1.62
N PRO A 151 4.16 3.51 0.42
CA PRO A 151 5.19 2.52 0.14
C PRO A 151 6.59 3.06 0.51
N THR A 152 7.42 2.20 1.10
CA THR A 152 8.82 2.49 1.45
C THR A 152 9.81 1.67 0.65
N HIS A 153 9.42 0.49 0.18
CA HIS A 153 10.26 -0.42 -0.58
C HIS A 153 9.51 -1.01 -1.77
N PHE A 154 10.25 -1.61 -2.69
CA PHE A 154 9.70 -2.28 -3.86
C PHE A 154 10.63 -3.39 -4.33
N LEU A 155 10.07 -4.44 -4.94
CA LEU A 155 10.85 -5.45 -5.65
C LEU A 155 11.09 -4.97 -7.08
N ALA A 156 12.33 -5.08 -7.55
CA ALA A 156 12.75 -4.53 -8.83
C ALA A 156 13.58 -5.51 -9.65
N VAL A 157 13.35 -5.51 -10.96
CA VAL A 157 14.30 -6.01 -11.96
C VAL A 157 14.97 -4.82 -12.60
N ALA A 158 16.29 -4.71 -12.49
CA ALA A 158 17.05 -3.63 -13.09
C ALA A 158 17.12 -3.80 -14.62
N LEU A 159 16.91 -2.71 -15.37
CA LEU A 159 17.06 -2.64 -16.82
C LEU A 159 18.08 -1.55 -17.22
N ASN A 160 18.91 -1.13 -16.27
CA ASN A 160 19.81 0.02 -16.35
C ASN A 160 21.19 -0.31 -16.97
N SER A 161 21.26 -1.33 -17.82
CA SER A 161 22.47 -1.79 -18.49
C SER A 161 22.17 -2.38 -19.87
N GLY A 162 23.22 -2.55 -20.68
CA GLY A 162 23.15 -3.18 -22.01
C GLY A 162 22.29 -2.42 -23.02
N GLU A 163 21.80 -3.17 -24.01
CA GLU A 163 21.05 -2.65 -25.17
C GLU A 163 19.84 -1.80 -24.74
N VAL A 164 19.07 -2.25 -23.73
CA VAL A 164 17.87 -1.55 -23.27
C VAL A 164 18.20 -0.14 -22.77
N LYS A 165 19.29 0.05 -22.02
CA LYS A 165 19.73 1.38 -21.58
C LYS A 165 20.20 2.25 -22.73
N GLU A 166 20.96 1.70 -23.66
CA GLU A 166 21.45 2.41 -24.83
C GLU A 166 20.28 2.90 -25.71
N ARG A 167 19.32 2.02 -25.99
CA ARG A 167 18.10 2.33 -26.74
C ARG A 167 17.19 3.29 -25.98
N PHE A 168 17.11 3.21 -24.66
CA PHE A 168 16.41 4.19 -23.84
C PHE A 168 17.00 5.60 -24.00
N MET A 169 18.33 5.72 -23.96
CA MET A 169 19.02 6.98 -24.18
C MET A 169 18.81 7.51 -25.60
N GLU A 170 18.83 6.64 -26.60
CA GLU A 170 18.52 6.97 -28.00
C GLU A 170 17.11 7.55 -28.12
N LEU A 171 16.08 6.87 -27.58
CA LEU A 171 14.72 7.36 -27.57
C LEU A 171 14.60 8.72 -26.86
N LYS A 172 15.19 8.84 -25.67
CA LYS A 172 15.20 10.09 -24.89
C LYS A 172 15.78 11.24 -25.71
N LYS A 173 16.89 11.01 -26.41
CA LYS A 173 17.50 11.99 -27.32
C LYS A 173 16.55 12.37 -28.45
N CYS A 174 16.00 11.40 -29.17
CA CYS A 174 15.09 11.62 -30.29
C CYS A 174 13.83 12.40 -29.89
N ILE A 175 13.25 12.12 -28.72
CA ILE A 175 12.07 12.85 -28.22
C ILE A 175 12.42 14.30 -27.87
N LEU A 176 13.57 14.54 -27.24
CA LEU A 176 14.00 15.89 -26.87
C LEU A 176 14.35 16.74 -28.10
N GLU A 177 14.98 16.15 -29.12
CA GLU A 177 15.28 16.80 -30.40
C GLU A 177 14.03 17.11 -31.24
N ALA A 178 12.91 16.44 -30.96
CA ALA A 178 11.63 16.73 -31.60
C ALA A 178 10.95 18.01 -31.07
N GLU A 179 11.48 18.63 -30.01
CA GLU A 179 11.02 19.89 -29.41
C GLU A 179 9.50 19.95 -29.16
N LEU A 180 8.95 18.84 -28.67
CA LEU A 180 7.50 18.71 -28.47
C LEU A 180 7.01 19.66 -27.35
N PRO A 181 5.86 20.34 -27.52
CA PRO A 181 5.34 21.27 -26.53
C PRO A 181 5.11 20.61 -25.17
N GLY A 182 5.66 21.23 -24.12
CA GLY A 182 5.48 20.74 -22.76
C GLY A 182 6.16 19.38 -22.49
N ILE A 183 7.18 19.01 -23.28
CA ILE A 183 8.06 17.88 -22.99
C ILE A 183 9.46 18.41 -22.67
N ASP A 184 9.99 18.02 -21.52
CA ASP A 184 11.31 18.43 -21.05
C ASP A 184 12.06 17.25 -20.43
N LYS A 185 13.36 17.44 -20.20
CA LYS A 185 14.25 16.39 -19.69
C LYS A 185 13.88 15.86 -18.29
N GLU A 186 13.19 16.64 -17.45
CA GLU A 186 12.81 16.23 -16.10
C GLU A 186 11.67 15.20 -16.10
N LEU A 187 10.94 15.05 -17.21
CA LEU A 187 9.91 14.02 -17.32
C LEU A 187 10.49 12.60 -17.38
N PHE A 188 11.72 12.45 -17.87
CA PHE A 188 12.31 11.13 -18.11
C PHE A 188 12.79 10.50 -16.81
N THR A 189 12.57 9.19 -16.69
CA THR A 189 13.26 8.39 -15.67
C THR A 189 14.78 8.52 -15.89
N PRO A 190 15.58 8.71 -14.83
CA PRO A 190 17.04 8.65 -14.96
C PRO A 190 17.46 7.29 -15.54
N GLU A 191 18.37 7.30 -16.52
CA GLU A 191 18.84 6.08 -17.20
C GLU A 191 19.52 5.07 -16.26
N CYS A 192 20.08 5.53 -15.14
CA CYS A 192 20.62 4.67 -14.09
C CYS A 192 19.52 3.96 -13.28
N CYS A 193 18.28 4.45 -13.32
CA CYS A 193 17.14 4.03 -12.51
C CYS A 193 16.02 3.33 -13.30
N ILE A 194 16.21 3.00 -14.58
CA ILE A 194 15.20 2.25 -15.35
C ILE A 194 15.10 0.80 -14.85
N HIS A 195 13.88 0.35 -14.57
CA HIS A 195 13.60 -0.94 -13.93
C HIS A 195 12.15 -1.39 -14.20
N LEU A 196 11.86 -2.65 -13.84
CA LEU A 196 10.51 -3.19 -13.68
C LEU A 196 10.17 -3.30 -12.20
N THR A 197 8.94 -2.95 -11.82
CA THR A 197 8.45 -3.11 -10.44
C THR A 197 7.62 -4.38 -10.32
N LEU A 198 8.03 -5.29 -9.44
CA LEU A 198 7.32 -6.56 -9.14
C LEU A 198 6.40 -6.42 -7.91
N GLY A 199 6.48 -5.32 -7.18
CA GLY A 199 5.59 -5.07 -6.06
C GLY A 199 6.10 -3.94 -5.18
N VAL A 200 5.20 -3.36 -4.39
CA VAL A 200 5.45 -2.25 -3.48
C VAL A 200 5.05 -2.62 -2.07
N TYR A 201 5.89 -2.24 -1.10
CA TYR A 201 5.80 -2.70 0.29
C TYR A 201 5.95 -1.55 1.26
N VAL A 202 5.39 -1.74 2.45
CA VAL A 202 5.55 -0.85 3.60
C VAL A 202 6.38 -1.60 4.63
N LEU A 203 7.68 -1.34 4.63
CA LEU A 203 8.64 -1.84 5.62
C LEU A 203 9.12 -0.67 6.47
N LEU A 204 8.85 -0.70 7.77
CA LEU A 204 8.96 0.45 8.66
C LEU A 204 10.13 0.36 9.65
N ASP A 205 10.74 -0.82 9.78
CA ASP A 205 11.91 -1.06 10.61
C ASP A 205 12.76 -2.21 10.06
N ASP A 206 13.88 -2.48 10.74
CA ASP A 206 14.82 -3.50 10.30
C ASP A 206 14.25 -4.92 10.40
N ILE A 207 13.36 -5.18 11.36
CA ILE A 207 12.73 -6.49 11.56
C ILE A 207 11.85 -6.80 10.34
N GLU A 208 10.97 -5.87 9.95
CA GLU A 208 10.15 -6.01 8.75
C GLU A 208 10.99 -6.10 7.47
N ARG A 209 12.11 -5.38 7.41
CA ARG A 209 13.06 -5.47 6.27
C ARG A 209 13.69 -6.84 6.15
N GLN A 210 14.14 -7.44 7.26
CA GLN A 210 14.70 -8.79 7.28
C GLN A 210 13.64 -9.85 6.98
N GLU A 211 12.42 -9.67 7.48
CA GLU A 211 11.28 -10.53 7.14
C GLU A 211 10.97 -10.50 5.64
N ALA A 212 10.96 -9.31 5.02
CA ALA A 212 10.79 -9.17 3.58
C ALA A 212 11.89 -9.91 2.79
N LEU A 213 13.14 -9.85 3.22
CA LEU A 213 14.25 -10.59 2.60
C LEU A 213 14.10 -12.09 2.76
N LYS A 214 13.66 -12.57 3.92
CA LYS A 214 13.38 -14.00 4.14
C LYS A 214 12.24 -14.51 3.25
N ASN A 215 11.18 -13.72 3.07
CA ASN A 215 10.08 -14.06 2.17
C ASN A 215 10.54 -14.02 0.70
N LEU A 216 11.37 -13.05 0.32
CA LEU A 216 11.98 -12.99 -1.01
C LEU A 216 12.85 -14.23 -1.27
N GLU A 217 13.66 -14.66 -0.31
CA GLU A 217 14.45 -15.90 -0.45
C GLU A 217 13.54 -17.14 -0.53
N SER A 218 12.41 -17.14 0.19
CA SER A 218 11.40 -18.20 0.13
C SER A 218 10.71 -18.27 -1.25
N CYS A 219 10.74 -17.19 -2.04
CA CYS A 219 10.32 -17.19 -3.43
C CYS A 219 11.29 -17.90 -4.37
N ARG A 220 12.52 -18.26 -3.94
CA ARG A 220 13.47 -19.02 -4.78
C ARG A 220 12.84 -20.30 -5.34
N ARG A 221 12.06 -21.02 -4.54
CA ARG A 221 11.33 -22.23 -4.97
C ARG A 221 10.32 -22.00 -6.10
N LEU A 222 9.90 -20.75 -6.32
CA LEU A 222 8.98 -20.37 -7.39
C LEU A 222 9.69 -20.25 -8.74
N LEU A 223 11.03 -20.26 -8.75
CA LEU A 223 11.84 -20.32 -9.97
C LEU A 223 11.83 -21.72 -10.62
N ASP A 224 11.44 -22.75 -9.87
CA ASP A 224 11.45 -24.14 -10.35
C ASP A 224 10.52 -24.30 -11.57
N GLY A 225 11.11 -24.76 -12.68
CA GLY A 225 10.40 -24.95 -13.95
C GLY A 225 10.23 -23.69 -14.80
N LEU A 226 10.78 -22.54 -14.39
CA LEU A 226 10.84 -21.33 -15.21
C LEU A 226 12.14 -21.29 -16.03
N LYS A 227 12.10 -20.62 -17.18
CA LYS A 227 13.30 -20.41 -18.00
C LYS A 227 14.12 -19.23 -17.47
N ILE A 228 15.24 -19.55 -16.82
CA ILE A 228 16.23 -18.58 -16.33
C ILE A 228 17.53 -18.63 -17.17
N PRO A 229 18.28 -17.52 -17.34
CA PRO A 229 17.90 -16.17 -16.92
C PRO A 229 16.66 -15.67 -17.67
N PHE A 230 15.85 -14.85 -17.01
CA PHE A 230 14.61 -14.36 -17.63
C PHE A 230 14.96 -13.50 -18.84
N GLN A 231 14.42 -13.86 -20.00
CA GLN A 231 14.51 -13.01 -21.20
C GLN A 231 13.40 -11.98 -21.17
N ILE A 232 13.79 -10.70 -21.25
CA ILE A 232 12.90 -9.56 -21.15
C ILE A 232 12.99 -8.78 -22.45
N LYS A 233 11.97 -8.90 -23.29
CA LYS A 233 11.87 -8.11 -24.52
C LYS A 233 11.08 -6.84 -24.21
N VAL A 234 11.67 -5.69 -24.53
CA VAL A 234 11.12 -4.37 -24.20
C VAL A 234 10.76 -3.67 -25.51
N LYS A 235 9.46 -3.52 -25.80
CA LYS A 235 9.02 -3.03 -27.11
C LYS A 235 7.71 -2.23 -27.09
N GLY A 236 7.76 -1.09 -27.75
CA GLY A 236 6.66 -0.17 -27.92
C GLY A 236 6.33 0.62 -26.66
N LEU A 237 5.56 1.69 -26.84
CA LEU A 237 5.19 2.65 -25.82
C LEU A 237 3.68 2.66 -25.61
N GLU A 238 3.28 2.79 -24.34
CA GLU A 238 1.89 2.91 -23.92
C GLU A 238 1.76 3.89 -22.75
N ILE A 239 0.51 4.19 -22.41
CA ILE A 239 0.11 5.08 -21.31
C ILE A 239 -0.76 4.32 -20.32
N MET A 240 -0.79 4.78 -19.06
CA MET A 240 -1.54 4.10 -17.99
C MET A 240 -3.04 4.43 -17.99
N ASN A 241 -3.42 5.56 -18.59
CA ASN A 241 -4.80 6.02 -18.72
C ASN A 241 -5.24 5.99 -20.19
N ASP A 242 -6.52 6.22 -20.46
CA ASP A 242 -7.07 6.11 -21.82
C ASP A 242 -6.92 7.38 -22.68
N ASP A 243 -6.44 8.49 -22.10
CA ASP A 243 -6.31 9.77 -22.80
C ASP A 243 -4.82 10.13 -23.06
N PRO A 244 -4.34 9.97 -24.31
CA PRO A 244 -2.97 10.32 -24.67
C PRO A 244 -2.71 11.83 -24.70
N SER A 245 -3.74 12.68 -24.76
CA SER A 245 -3.56 14.13 -24.69
C SER A 245 -3.26 14.64 -23.27
N SER A 246 -3.57 13.82 -22.26
CA SER A 246 -3.35 14.15 -20.85
C SER A 246 -2.98 12.89 -20.05
N THR A 247 -1.75 12.40 -20.23
CA THR A 247 -1.20 11.29 -19.46
C THR A 247 -0.24 11.75 -18.37
N ARG A 248 -0.07 10.93 -17.32
CA ARG A 248 0.94 11.13 -16.27
C ARG A 248 2.17 10.25 -16.45
N ILE A 249 2.01 9.12 -17.14
CA ILE A 249 3.00 8.05 -17.20
C ILE A 249 3.03 7.53 -18.64
N LEU A 250 4.22 7.55 -19.23
CA LEU A 250 4.55 6.84 -20.46
C LEU A 250 5.48 5.69 -20.09
N TYR A 251 5.17 4.47 -20.52
CA TYR A 251 5.95 3.29 -20.21
C TYR A 251 6.17 2.43 -21.45
N ALA A 252 7.24 1.64 -21.42
CA ALA A 252 7.52 0.62 -22.43
C ALA A 252 6.88 -0.70 -22.03
N ARG A 253 6.32 -1.42 -23.01
CA ARG A 253 5.71 -2.74 -22.78
C ARG A 253 6.78 -3.80 -22.63
N ILE A 254 6.45 -4.81 -21.84
CA ILE A 254 7.34 -5.91 -21.49
C ILE A 254 6.73 -7.21 -21.94
N GLU A 255 7.50 -7.98 -22.70
CA GLU A 255 7.18 -9.33 -23.08
C GLU A 255 8.18 -10.27 -22.39
N SER A 256 7.72 -10.93 -21.33
CA SER A 256 8.50 -11.92 -20.59
C SER A 256 7.57 -12.88 -19.83
N PRO A 257 7.10 -13.97 -20.46
CA PRO A 257 6.11 -14.86 -19.86
C PRO A 257 6.58 -15.52 -18.56
N ASP A 258 7.83 -15.99 -18.51
CA ASP A 258 8.42 -16.62 -17.32
C ASP A 258 8.56 -15.61 -16.16
N LEU A 259 9.01 -14.38 -16.44
CA LEU A 259 9.09 -13.33 -15.42
C LEU A 259 7.70 -12.90 -14.94
N GLN A 260 6.72 -12.79 -15.85
CA GLN A 260 5.34 -12.47 -15.49
C GLN A 260 4.78 -13.49 -14.50
N LYS A 261 4.97 -14.78 -14.78
CA LYS A 261 4.56 -15.86 -13.89
C LYS A 261 5.27 -15.78 -12.53
N PHE A 262 6.59 -15.58 -12.52
CA PHE A 262 7.35 -15.42 -11.29
C PHE A 262 6.89 -14.21 -10.47
N ALA A 263 6.66 -13.08 -11.14
CA ALA A 263 6.19 -11.84 -10.55
C ALA A 263 4.86 -12.05 -9.82
N ASP A 264 3.88 -12.65 -10.50
CA ASP A 264 2.54 -12.87 -9.96
C ASP A 264 2.57 -13.85 -8.78
N GLN A 265 3.40 -14.88 -8.85
CA GLN A 265 3.60 -15.81 -7.73
C GLN A 265 4.31 -15.15 -6.54
N CYS A 266 5.28 -14.26 -6.79
CA CYS A 266 5.89 -13.44 -5.74
C CYS A 266 4.86 -12.52 -5.08
N LEU A 267 4.02 -11.84 -5.86
CA LEU A 267 2.96 -10.99 -5.34
C LEU A 267 2.01 -11.80 -4.46
N ALA A 268 1.52 -12.94 -4.94
CA ALA A 268 0.65 -13.83 -4.17
C ALA A 268 1.31 -14.28 -2.85
N HIS A 269 2.59 -14.65 -2.88
CA HIS A 269 3.33 -14.99 -1.67
C HIS A 269 3.42 -13.81 -0.69
N PHE A 270 3.75 -12.61 -1.18
CA PHE A 270 3.83 -11.44 -0.31
C PHE A 270 2.47 -10.94 0.17
N GLN A 271 1.37 -11.21 -0.55
CA GLN A 271 0.01 -10.93 -0.09
C GLN A 271 -0.40 -11.77 1.12
N THR A 272 0.19 -12.96 1.30
CA THR A 272 0.01 -13.74 2.55
C THR A 272 0.78 -13.14 3.72
N THR A 273 1.60 -12.11 3.48
CA THR A 273 2.32 -11.36 4.52
C THR A 273 1.61 -10.04 4.79
N ALA A 274 1.84 -9.46 5.98
CA ALA A 274 1.31 -8.15 6.32
C ALA A 274 2.17 -6.96 5.80
N LEU A 275 3.02 -7.18 4.78
CA LEU A 275 4.03 -6.20 4.33
C LEU A 275 3.64 -5.44 3.05
N CYS A 276 2.67 -5.92 2.28
CA CYS A 276 2.22 -5.28 1.04
C CYS A 276 1.67 -3.87 1.28
N ALA A 277 1.98 -2.94 0.37
CA ALA A 277 1.26 -1.68 0.31
C ALA A 277 -0.16 -1.88 -0.25
N THR A 278 -1.05 -0.93 0.02
CA THR A 278 -2.48 -1.03 -0.31
C THR A 278 -2.75 -1.40 -1.76
N ASP A 279 -2.04 -0.79 -2.71
CA ASP A 279 -2.20 -1.04 -4.17
C ASP A 279 -1.91 -2.49 -4.57
N ASN A 280 -1.24 -3.25 -3.70
CA ASN A 280 -0.85 -4.63 -3.93
C ASN A 280 -1.69 -5.66 -3.17
N ILE A 281 -2.56 -5.25 -2.23
CA ILE A 281 -3.28 -6.21 -1.38
C ILE A 281 -4.29 -7.04 -2.18
N GLU A 282 -5.04 -6.38 -3.08
CA GLU A 282 -6.13 -7.00 -3.85
C GLU A 282 -5.74 -7.25 -5.31
N ARG A 283 -4.46 -7.10 -5.65
CA ARG A 283 -3.98 -7.17 -7.02
C ARG A 283 -3.74 -8.62 -7.45
N GLU A 284 -4.44 -9.06 -8.49
CA GLU A 284 -4.30 -10.44 -8.98
C GLU A 284 -3.04 -10.66 -9.82
N SER A 285 -2.63 -9.67 -10.60
CA SER A 285 -1.46 -9.77 -11.50
C SER A 285 -0.74 -8.43 -11.67
N ILE A 286 0.58 -8.50 -11.78
CA ILE A 286 1.47 -7.36 -11.99
C ILE A 286 1.48 -6.99 -13.46
N LYS A 287 1.22 -5.72 -13.77
CA LYS A 287 1.43 -5.20 -15.12
C LYS A 287 2.90 -4.87 -15.26
N LEU A 288 3.69 -5.77 -15.86
CA LEU A 288 5.10 -5.49 -16.12
C LEU A 288 5.23 -4.33 -17.12
N HIS A 289 5.96 -3.30 -16.72
CA HIS A 289 6.22 -2.13 -17.53
C HIS A 289 7.53 -1.45 -17.10
N MET A 290 8.23 -0.84 -18.04
CA MET A 290 9.37 0.03 -17.76
C MET A 290 8.93 1.48 -17.89
N THR A 291 8.95 2.26 -16.80
CA THR A 291 8.54 3.67 -16.86
C THR A 291 9.57 4.49 -17.64
N VAL A 292 9.14 5.11 -18.75
CA VAL A 292 9.99 5.98 -19.57
C VAL A 292 9.88 7.42 -19.10
N MET A 293 8.65 7.91 -18.94
CA MET A 293 8.37 9.27 -18.48
C MET A 293 7.33 9.26 -17.38
N ASN A 294 7.50 10.12 -16.37
CA ASN A 294 6.54 10.28 -15.30
C ASN A 294 6.47 11.73 -14.82
N ASN A 295 5.28 12.33 -14.86
CA ASN A 295 5.06 13.71 -14.43
C ASN A 295 5.38 13.94 -12.93
N ARG A 296 5.51 12.87 -12.13
CA ARG A 296 5.96 12.97 -10.73
C ARG A 296 7.37 13.52 -10.59
N TYR A 297 8.23 13.33 -11.60
CA TYR A 297 9.65 13.73 -11.56
C TYR A 297 9.88 15.22 -11.79
N ARG A 298 8.93 15.91 -12.43
CA ARG A 298 9.01 17.37 -12.61
C ARG A 298 9.13 18.11 -11.28
N ASN A 299 10.02 19.09 -11.26
CA ASN A 299 10.13 20.02 -10.16
C ASN A 299 8.82 20.81 -10.01
N LYS A 300 8.35 21.01 -8.76
CA LYS A 300 7.09 21.70 -8.48
C LYS A 300 7.00 23.10 -9.12
N ALA A 301 8.13 23.81 -9.21
CA ALA A 301 8.21 25.14 -9.83
C ALA A 301 7.95 25.11 -11.34
N ASN A 302 8.26 24.00 -12.02
CA ASN A 302 8.12 23.84 -13.47
C ASN A 302 6.84 23.07 -13.85
N LYS A 303 5.96 22.74 -12.89
CA LYS A 303 4.71 22.01 -13.19
C LYS A 303 3.71 22.96 -13.83
N SER A 304 3.69 22.99 -15.16
CA SER A 304 2.61 23.59 -15.96
C SER A 304 1.29 22.82 -15.84
N GLY A 305 1.32 21.60 -15.29
CA GLY A 305 0.15 20.76 -15.10
C GLY A 305 0.47 19.42 -14.42
N ASN A 306 -0.60 18.64 -14.17
CA ASN A 306 -0.50 17.30 -13.60
C ASN A 306 -0.35 16.20 -14.66
N SER A 307 -0.21 16.55 -15.93
CA SER A 307 -0.09 15.64 -17.08
C SER A 307 0.77 16.26 -18.20
N PHE A 308 1.07 15.47 -19.23
CA PHE A 308 1.69 15.90 -20.49
C PHE A 308 0.98 15.22 -21.67
N ASP A 309 1.12 15.80 -22.87
CA ASP A 309 0.56 15.26 -24.11
C ASP A 309 1.54 14.27 -24.75
N ALA A 310 1.12 13.02 -24.88
CA ALA A 310 1.91 11.94 -25.44
C ALA A 310 1.49 11.55 -26.87
N ARG A 311 0.51 12.23 -27.49
CA ARG A 311 -0.02 11.85 -28.82
C ARG A 311 1.07 11.80 -29.88
N GLU A 312 1.89 12.85 -29.96
CA GLU A 312 2.95 12.91 -30.98
C GLU A 312 4.10 11.94 -30.66
N ILE A 313 4.37 11.68 -29.38
CA ILE A 313 5.36 10.68 -28.95
C ILE A 313 4.90 9.28 -29.37
N LEU A 314 3.66 8.90 -29.05
CA LEU A 314 3.09 7.61 -29.43
C LEU A 314 2.98 7.46 -30.95
N LYS A 315 2.66 8.53 -31.67
CA LYS A 315 2.60 8.51 -33.13
C LYS A 315 3.97 8.29 -33.78
N ARG A 316 5.02 8.95 -33.28
CA ARG A 316 6.37 8.87 -33.88
C ARG A 316 7.19 7.68 -33.39
N PHE A 317 7.02 7.31 -32.13
CA PHE A 317 7.88 6.36 -31.41
C PHE A 317 7.09 5.23 -30.74
N GLY A 318 5.79 5.09 -31.02
CA GLY A 318 4.92 4.09 -30.38
C GLY A 318 5.39 2.65 -30.53
N ASP A 319 6.06 2.32 -31.64
CA ASP A 319 6.60 0.98 -31.92
C ASP A 319 8.09 0.85 -31.63
N PHE A 320 8.68 1.80 -30.89
CA PHE A 320 10.11 1.83 -30.59
C PHE A 320 10.57 0.53 -29.92
N ASP A 321 11.62 -0.08 -30.45
CA ASP A 321 12.17 -1.34 -29.97
C ASP A 321 13.38 -1.04 -29.08
N PHE A 322 13.29 -1.40 -27.80
CA PHE A 322 14.39 -1.22 -26.86
C PHE A 322 15.31 -2.44 -26.82
N GLY A 323 14.99 -3.51 -27.54
CA GLY A 323 15.77 -4.74 -27.59
C GLY A 323 15.44 -5.71 -26.46
N VAL A 324 16.44 -6.52 -26.11
CA VAL A 324 16.29 -7.62 -25.15
C VAL A 324 17.28 -7.47 -24.00
N ALA A 325 16.78 -7.62 -22.77
CA ALA A 325 17.59 -7.74 -21.58
C ALA A 325 17.49 -9.16 -21.00
N GLN A 326 18.52 -9.55 -20.25
CA GLN A 326 18.50 -10.74 -19.41
C GLN A 326 18.52 -10.33 -17.94
N CYS A 327 17.74 -11.02 -17.12
CA CYS A 327 17.69 -10.80 -15.68
C CYS A 327 18.03 -12.08 -14.92
N GLN A 328 18.90 -11.93 -13.92
CA GLN A 328 19.37 -12.96 -12.99
C GLN A 328 19.14 -12.59 -11.53
N ALA A 329 18.54 -11.43 -11.26
CA ALA A 329 18.35 -10.96 -9.90
C ALA A 329 17.09 -10.12 -9.75
N VAL A 330 16.40 -10.33 -8.63
CA VAL A 330 15.34 -9.45 -8.15
C VAL A 330 15.82 -8.75 -6.89
N HIS A 331 15.77 -7.42 -6.90
CA HIS A 331 16.29 -6.58 -5.82
C HIS A 331 15.16 -6.04 -4.95
N LEU A 332 15.32 -6.11 -3.62
CA LEU A 332 14.50 -5.33 -2.70
C LEU A 332 15.10 -3.93 -2.55
N CYS A 333 14.47 -2.95 -3.18
CA CYS A 333 14.97 -1.58 -3.27
C CYS A 333 14.24 -0.65 -2.29
N VAL A 334 14.98 0.32 -1.73
CA VAL A 334 14.41 1.39 -0.90
C VAL A 334 13.93 2.53 -1.81
N LEU A 335 12.67 2.96 -1.65
CA LEU A 335 12.14 4.09 -2.41
C LEU A 335 12.84 5.40 -2.06
N ASN A 336 12.95 6.29 -3.05
CA ASN A 336 13.57 7.63 -2.92
C ASN A 336 15.01 7.60 -2.37
N SER A 337 15.75 6.52 -2.64
CA SER A 337 17.14 6.35 -2.23
C SER A 337 18.04 6.26 -3.46
N ARG A 338 19.35 6.48 -3.27
CA ARG A 338 20.38 6.28 -4.28
C ARG A 338 21.57 5.51 -3.68
N SER A 339 22.15 4.59 -4.45
CA SER A 339 23.41 3.89 -4.17
C SER A 339 24.60 4.58 -4.87
N GLU A 340 25.80 4.01 -4.73
CA GLU A 340 27.01 4.48 -5.41
C GLU A 340 26.88 4.40 -6.95
N ASP A 341 26.26 3.35 -7.47
CA ASP A 341 25.96 3.19 -8.91
C ASP A 341 24.76 4.03 -9.39
N GLU A 342 24.31 4.97 -8.57
CA GLU A 342 23.12 5.82 -8.77
C GLU A 342 21.78 5.09 -8.92
N PHE A 343 21.75 3.76 -8.86
CA PHE A 343 20.50 3.00 -8.75
C PHE A 343 19.86 3.21 -7.37
N TYR A 344 18.69 2.63 -7.15
CA TYR A 344 18.08 2.61 -5.82
C TYR A 344 18.96 1.84 -4.83
N LYS A 345 18.98 2.25 -3.56
CA LYS A 345 19.65 1.49 -2.49
C LYS A 345 19.01 0.10 -2.41
N ILE A 346 19.83 -0.93 -2.57
CA ILE A 346 19.42 -2.33 -2.48
C ILE A 346 19.54 -2.77 -1.02
N SER A 347 18.45 -3.30 -0.46
CA SER A 347 18.42 -3.90 0.88
C SER A 347 18.87 -5.37 0.86
N GLY A 348 18.71 -6.02 -0.29
CA GLY A 348 19.12 -7.39 -0.57
C GLY A 348 18.55 -7.83 -1.91
N SER A 349 18.98 -9.00 -2.37
CA SER A 349 18.65 -9.52 -3.69
C SER A 349 18.38 -11.02 -3.62
N LEU A 350 17.47 -11.49 -4.46
CA LEU A 350 17.37 -12.89 -4.84
C LEU A 350 18.08 -13.06 -6.17
N GLU A 351 19.25 -13.71 -6.17
CA GLU A 351 20.02 -14.04 -7.37
C GLU A 351 19.74 -15.48 -7.82
N PHE A 352 19.74 -15.72 -9.13
CA PHE A 352 19.45 -17.02 -9.75
C PHE A 352 20.17 -17.25 -11.08
#